data_AF-A0A966SVD4-F1
#
_entry.id   AF-A0A966SVD4-F1
#
_cell.length_a   1.000
_cell.length_b   1.000
_cell.length_c   1.000
_cell.angle_alpha   90.00
_cell.angle_beta   90.00
_cell.angle_gamma   90.00
#
_symmetry.space_group_name_H-M   'P 1'
#
loop_
_entity.id
_entity.type
_entity.pdbx_description
1 polymer ?
#
loop_
_entity_poly.entity_id
_entity_poly.type
_entity_poly.pdbx_seq_one_letter_code
_entity_poly.pdbx_strand_id
1 'polypeptide(L)'
;AFTFLTHDPVADGPRRQFALALLQLVMGSCVLGFVVLRHLEKSMKAALLAGSSLMLVGAGIHAARLAHPLTRGIADTNLTWRATSTLPAEAEISVRAPGTINPEVSVYAMALRDGGTAAIQITPKEVPSAWPWWAPLGADKLLRSHRLTIDALTQRTAPYLVVMNSGKLRVQLTVAGIMVTAPDGRGDVSEKTMTTPVVTDGSSHQWELAAEPTFTSLKIDGSEIWSVPRSAEIGKAITIGDASGDREHGGTIKLTEFRYSRLPVRPPKS
;
A
#
# COMPACT_ATOMS: atom_id res chain seq x y z
N ALA A 1 -29.65 13.40 14.42
CA ALA A 1 -29.71 12.11 15.16
C ALA A 1 -28.29 11.72 15.54
N PHE A 2 -28.02 11.45 16.83
CA PHE A 2 -26.68 11.17 17.33
C PHE A 2 -26.23 9.76 16.91
N THR A 3 -25.57 9.65 15.76
CA THR A 3 -24.96 8.42 15.22
C THR A 3 -23.59 8.10 15.86
N PHE A 4 -23.32 8.59 17.08
CA PHE A 4 -22.01 8.51 17.76
C PHE A 4 -21.79 7.22 18.57
N LEU A 5 -22.74 6.28 18.54
CA LEU A 5 -22.71 5.05 19.36
C LEU A 5 -22.60 3.76 18.54
N THR A 6 -22.49 3.85 17.22
CA THR A 6 -22.31 2.65 16.39
C THR A 6 -20.86 2.22 16.43
N HIS A 7 -20.60 1.11 17.11
CA HIS A 7 -19.33 0.39 17.07
C HIS A 7 -18.85 0.22 15.63
N ASP A 8 -17.62 0.63 15.35
CA ASP A 8 -16.93 0.34 14.09
C ASP A 8 -15.71 -0.55 14.37
N PRO A 9 -15.59 -1.72 13.72
CA PRO A 9 -14.53 -2.67 14.05
C PRO A 9 -13.12 -2.20 13.69
N VAL A 10 -12.98 -1.20 12.80
CA VAL A 10 -11.70 -0.61 12.42
C VAL A 10 -11.34 0.51 13.39
N ALA A 11 -12.27 1.42 13.67
CA ALA A 11 -12.05 2.50 14.63
C ALA A 11 -11.88 1.97 16.06
N ASP A 12 -12.78 1.10 16.52
CA ASP A 12 -12.91 0.71 17.91
C ASP A 12 -12.35 -0.68 18.23
N GLY A 13 -11.94 -1.44 17.20
CA GLY A 13 -11.43 -2.78 17.37
C GLY A 13 -12.54 -3.79 17.72
N PRO A 14 -12.21 -4.90 18.40
CA PRO A 14 -13.19 -5.91 18.83
C PRO A 14 -14.34 -5.32 19.66
N ARG A 15 -15.58 -5.73 19.35
CA ARG A 15 -16.79 -5.25 20.05
C ARG A 15 -16.72 -5.43 21.58
N ARG A 16 -16.08 -6.50 22.05
CA ARG A 16 -15.84 -6.73 23.50
C ARG A 16 -14.95 -5.65 24.12
N GLN A 17 -13.89 -5.24 23.43
CA GLN A 17 -13.00 -4.18 23.92
C GLN A 17 -13.72 -2.83 23.93
N PHE A 18 -14.50 -2.53 22.89
CA PHE A 18 -15.36 -1.34 22.87
C PHE A 18 -16.36 -1.32 24.03
N ALA A 19 -17.06 -2.42 24.29
CA ALA A 19 -18.01 -2.53 25.40
C ALA A 19 -17.33 -2.36 26.78
N LEU A 20 -16.15 -2.93 26.96
CA LEU A 20 -15.36 -2.76 28.19
C LEU A 20 -14.89 -1.31 28.37
N ALA A 21 -14.43 -0.66 27.31
CA ALA A 21 -14.03 0.74 27.35
C ALA A 21 -15.21 1.66 27.69
N LEU A 22 -16.39 1.39 27.12
CA LEU A 22 -17.62 2.11 27.45
C LEU A 22 -17.98 1.94 28.94
N LEU A 23 -17.93 0.71 29.45
CA LEU A 23 -18.20 0.43 30.86
C LEU A 23 -17.21 1.14 31.78
N GLN A 24 -15.92 1.12 31.44
CA GLN A 24 -14.87 1.81 32.19
C GLN A 24 -15.08 3.32 32.20
N LEU A 25 -15.49 3.93 31.08
CA LEU A 25 -15.86 5.34 31.03
C LEU A 25 -17.06 5.62 31.94
N VAL A 26 -18.11 4.78 31.93
CA VAL A 26 -19.30 4.97 32.78
C VAL A 26 -18.94 4.90 34.25
N MET A 27 -18.21 3.86 34.65
CA MET A 27 -17.75 3.69 36.02
C MET A 27 -16.81 4.84 36.44
N GLY A 28 -15.90 5.25 35.56
CA GLY A 28 -15.00 6.39 35.79
C GLY A 28 -15.76 7.70 35.99
N SER A 29 -16.82 7.96 35.21
CA SER A 29 -17.66 9.15 35.34
C SER A 29 -18.42 9.16 36.67
N CYS A 30 -18.93 8.00 37.09
CA CYS A 30 -19.59 7.85 38.40
C CYS A 30 -18.60 8.10 39.55
N VAL A 31 -17.41 7.51 39.51
CA VAL A 31 -16.36 7.69 40.53
C VAL A 31 -15.91 9.16 40.59
N LEU A 32 -15.63 9.78 39.45
CA LEU A 32 -15.23 11.19 39.39
C LEU A 32 -16.32 12.11 39.92
N GLY A 33 -17.58 11.87 39.54
CA GLY A 33 -18.73 12.60 40.08
C GLY A 33 -18.84 12.45 41.60
N PHE A 34 -18.69 11.24 42.13
CA PHE A 34 -18.71 10.98 43.57
C PHE A 34 -17.57 11.69 44.31
N VAL A 35 -16.35 11.67 43.78
CA VAL A 35 -15.20 12.38 44.36
C VAL A 35 -15.44 13.88 44.40
N VAL A 36 -15.99 14.46 43.33
CA VAL A 36 -16.35 15.89 43.30
C VAL A 36 -17.41 16.23 44.34
N LEU A 37 -18.43 15.37 44.50
CA LEU A 37 -19.47 15.55 45.53
C LEU A 37 -18.90 15.45 46.95
N ARG A 38 -17.96 14.52 47.20
CA ARG A 38 -17.45 14.24 48.54
C ARG A 38 -16.37 15.20 49.02
N HIS A 39 -15.46 15.62 48.14
CA HIS A 39 -14.22 16.29 48.54
C HIS A 39 -14.14 17.76 48.15
N LEU A 40 -15.02 18.24 47.26
CA LEU A 40 -14.94 19.63 46.79
C LEU A 40 -16.08 20.51 47.31
N GLU A 41 -16.98 20.00 48.17
CA GLU A 41 -18.20 20.70 48.64
C GLU A 41 -18.95 21.42 47.51
N LYS A 42 -18.85 20.89 46.29
CA LYS A 42 -19.34 21.55 45.09
C LYS A 42 -20.65 20.91 44.66
N SER A 43 -21.59 21.80 44.37
CA SER A 43 -22.94 21.52 43.89
C SER A 43 -23.01 20.35 42.90
N MET A 44 -24.15 19.65 42.90
CA MET A 44 -24.47 18.58 41.94
C MET A 44 -24.13 18.96 40.48
N LYS A 45 -24.19 20.25 40.13
CA LYS A 45 -23.76 20.78 38.82
C LYS A 45 -22.29 20.49 38.50
N ALA A 46 -21.37 20.66 39.44
CA ALA A 46 -19.94 20.41 39.22
C ALA A 46 -19.64 18.92 39.02
N ALA A 47 -20.30 18.05 39.79
CA ALA A 47 -20.18 16.60 39.64
C ALA A 47 -20.72 16.11 38.29
N LEU A 48 -21.88 16.65 37.87
CA LEU A 48 -22.46 16.39 36.55
C LEU A 48 -21.55 16.87 35.43
N LEU A 49 -20.96 18.07 35.55
CA LEU A 49 -20.01 18.59 34.57
C LEU A 49 -18.78 17.68 34.47
N ALA A 50 -18.16 17.30 35.59
CA ALA A 50 -16.97 16.45 35.59
C ALA A 50 -17.24 15.06 34.98
N GLY A 51 -18.35 14.40 35.37
CA GLY A 51 -18.75 13.12 34.80
C GLY A 51 -19.08 13.22 33.30
N SER A 52 -19.74 14.30 32.88
CA SER A 52 -20.06 14.57 31.48
C SER A 52 -18.81 14.86 30.65
N SER A 53 -17.82 15.57 31.20
CA SER A 53 -16.54 15.82 30.51
C SER A 53 -15.82 14.52 30.18
N LEU A 54 -15.78 13.55 31.09
CA LEU A 54 -15.15 12.26 30.82
C LEU A 54 -15.89 11.48 29.71
N MET A 55 -17.22 11.52 29.71
CA MET A 55 -18.04 10.94 28.62
C MET A 55 -17.74 11.61 27.28
N LEU A 56 -17.66 12.94 27.25
CA LEU A 56 -17.34 13.71 26.05
C LEU A 56 -15.93 13.39 25.53
N VAL A 57 -14.96 13.14 26.41
CA VAL A 57 -13.63 12.67 26.00
C VAL A 57 -13.73 11.32 25.29
N GLY A 58 -14.45 10.35 25.86
CA GLY A 58 -14.67 9.04 25.23
C GLY A 58 -15.33 9.15 23.85
N ALA A 59 -16.40 9.95 23.75
CA ALA A 59 -17.08 10.21 22.48
C ALA A 59 -16.16 10.94 21.48
N GLY A 60 -15.35 11.88 21.94
CA GLY A 60 -14.37 12.61 21.13
C GLY A 60 -13.28 11.69 20.56
N ILE A 61 -12.79 10.72 21.35
CA ILE A 61 -11.83 9.70 20.88
C ILE A 61 -12.45 8.85 19.78
N HIS A 62 -13.65 8.33 20.01
CA HIS A 62 -14.37 7.54 19.01
C HIS A 62 -14.60 8.36 17.72
N ALA A 63 -15.02 9.62 17.85
CA ALA A 63 -15.18 10.54 16.73
C ALA A 63 -13.87 10.75 15.95
N ALA A 64 -12.75 10.94 16.64
CA ALA A 64 -11.44 11.10 16.03
C ALA A 64 -11.02 9.82 15.27
N ARG A 65 -11.28 8.63 15.84
CA ARG A 65 -11.02 7.33 15.20
C ARG A 65 -11.87 7.11 13.95
N LEU A 66 -13.15 7.47 13.99
CA LEU A 66 -14.02 7.44 12.81
C LEU A 66 -13.61 8.46 11.74
N ALA A 67 -13.11 9.62 12.17
CA ALA A 67 -12.61 10.64 11.26
C ALA A 67 -11.25 10.28 10.63
N HIS A 68 -10.55 9.30 11.20
CA HIS A 68 -9.22 8.90 10.75
C HIS A 68 -9.23 8.40 9.28
N PRO A 69 -8.25 8.81 8.45
CA PRO A 69 -8.18 8.41 7.04
C PRO A 69 -8.26 6.90 6.80
N LEU A 70 -7.56 6.10 7.63
CA LEU A 70 -7.59 4.63 7.53
C LEU A 70 -8.98 4.04 7.72
N THR A 71 -9.76 4.55 8.69
CA THR A 71 -11.13 4.08 8.97
C THR A 71 -12.05 4.35 7.78
N ARG A 72 -11.77 5.43 7.04
CA ARG A 72 -12.51 5.89 5.87
C ARG A 72 -12.04 5.25 4.55
N GLY A 73 -11.04 4.36 4.57
CA GLY A 73 -10.53 3.73 3.36
C GLY A 73 -9.63 4.64 2.51
N ILE A 74 -9.17 5.77 3.05
CA ILE A 74 -8.28 6.69 2.33
C ILE A 74 -6.89 6.05 2.21
N ALA A 75 -6.25 6.20 1.05
CA ALA A 75 -4.92 5.66 0.78
C ALA A 75 -3.92 6.08 1.86
N ASP A 76 -3.18 5.12 2.40
CA ASP A 76 -2.09 5.39 3.34
C ASP A 76 -0.78 5.69 2.60
N THR A 77 -0.71 5.40 1.31
CA THR A 77 0.35 5.85 0.41
C THR A 77 -0.24 6.14 -0.96
N ASN A 78 0.07 7.31 -1.50
CA ASN A 78 -0.23 7.69 -2.87
C ASN A 78 0.96 8.43 -3.46
N LEU A 79 1.64 7.81 -4.41
CA LEU A 79 2.81 8.34 -5.09
C LEU A 79 2.46 8.50 -6.56
N THR A 80 2.80 9.66 -7.11
CA THR A 80 2.67 9.94 -8.53
C THR A 80 3.94 10.63 -8.96
N TRP A 81 4.52 10.15 -10.05
CA TRP A 81 5.72 10.73 -10.62
C TRP A 81 5.61 10.73 -12.13
N ARG A 82 6.12 11.80 -12.72
CA ARG A 82 6.31 11.94 -14.17
C ARG A 82 7.76 12.26 -14.44
N ALA A 83 8.28 11.85 -15.59
CA ALA A 83 9.68 12.09 -15.96
C ALA A 83 10.08 13.58 -16.01
N THR A 84 9.11 14.50 -16.14
CA THR A 84 9.35 15.95 -16.05
C THR A 84 9.39 16.50 -14.61
N SER A 85 9.22 15.65 -13.60
CA SER A 85 9.12 16.00 -12.19
C SER A 85 10.22 15.36 -11.35
N THR A 86 10.48 15.94 -10.18
CA THR A 86 11.37 15.35 -9.18
C THR A 86 10.77 14.04 -8.65
N LEU A 87 11.61 13.02 -8.48
CA LEU A 87 11.19 11.77 -7.85
C LEU A 87 10.65 12.02 -6.43
N PRO A 88 9.60 11.29 -6.00
CA PRO A 88 9.11 11.36 -4.63
C PRO A 88 10.18 10.85 -3.66
N ALA A 89 10.13 11.31 -2.41
CA ALA A 89 11.11 10.94 -1.39
C ALA A 89 11.14 9.42 -1.09
N GLU A 90 10.03 8.74 -1.37
CA GLU A 90 9.88 7.29 -1.26
C GLU A 90 10.47 6.51 -2.46
N ALA A 91 11.01 7.19 -3.48
CA ALA A 91 11.63 6.57 -4.64
C ALA A 91 13.11 6.96 -4.77
N GLU A 92 13.94 5.98 -5.08
CA GLU A 92 15.37 6.15 -5.29
C GLU A 92 15.82 5.53 -6.62
N ILE A 93 16.85 6.13 -7.21
CA ILE A 93 17.48 5.61 -8.43
C ILE A 93 18.65 4.73 -8.02
N SER A 94 18.64 3.48 -8.47
CA SER A 94 19.74 2.54 -8.26
C SER A 94 20.42 2.24 -9.59
N VAL A 95 21.71 2.61 -9.68
CA VAL A 95 22.54 2.36 -10.87
C VAL A 95 23.82 1.65 -10.46
N ARG A 96 24.10 0.53 -11.12
CA ARG A 96 25.37 -0.19 -11.04
C ARG A 96 25.89 -0.42 -12.46
N ALA A 97 27.12 -0.01 -12.71
CA ALA A 97 27.76 -0.23 -14.01
C ALA A 97 27.76 -1.74 -14.37
N PRO A 98 27.56 -2.09 -15.66
CA PRO A 98 27.46 -1.20 -16.83
C PRO A 98 26.05 -0.59 -17.09
N GLY A 99 25.09 -0.70 -16.17
CA GLY A 99 23.77 -0.07 -16.31
C GLY A 99 23.84 1.46 -16.28
N THR A 100 22.88 2.12 -16.94
CA THR A 100 22.80 3.59 -16.99
C THR A 100 21.36 4.07 -16.87
N ILE A 101 21.16 5.23 -16.24
CA ILE A 101 19.88 5.95 -16.25
C ILE A 101 20.16 7.37 -16.72
N ASN A 102 19.57 7.73 -17.85
CA ASN A 102 19.68 9.06 -18.42
C ASN A 102 18.30 9.73 -18.43
N PRO A 103 18.13 10.88 -17.77
CA PRO A 103 16.95 11.68 -17.96
C PRO A 103 16.99 12.28 -19.38
N GLU A 104 16.01 11.94 -20.21
CA GLU A 104 15.75 12.56 -21.50
C GLU A 104 14.56 13.53 -21.36
N VAL A 105 14.22 14.27 -22.43
CA VAL A 105 13.03 15.12 -22.41
C VAL A 105 11.79 14.25 -22.21
N SER A 106 11.15 14.39 -21.05
CA SER A 106 9.91 13.72 -20.68
C SER A 106 9.97 12.18 -20.53
N VAL A 107 11.17 11.58 -20.49
CA VAL A 107 11.33 10.13 -20.18
C VAL A 107 12.59 9.88 -19.36
N TYR A 108 12.57 8.83 -18.54
CA TYR A 108 13.78 8.26 -17.93
C TYR A 108 14.20 7.03 -18.72
N ALA A 109 15.28 7.15 -19.48
CA ALA A 109 15.83 6.07 -20.26
C ALA A 109 16.78 5.23 -19.39
N MET A 110 16.31 4.05 -19.00
CA MET A 110 17.09 3.07 -18.27
C MET A 110 17.66 2.06 -19.27
N ALA A 111 18.98 1.95 -19.34
CA ALA A 111 19.65 0.90 -20.10
C ALA A 111 20.16 -0.16 -19.12
N LEU A 112 19.54 -1.33 -19.21
CA LEU A 112 19.83 -2.51 -18.43
C LEU A 112 20.86 -3.32 -19.23
N ARG A 113 22.06 -3.46 -18.68
CA ARG A 113 23.19 -4.13 -19.34
C ARG A 113 23.68 -5.29 -18.49
N ASP A 114 24.21 -6.31 -19.16
CA ASP A 114 24.74 -7.53 -18.59
C ASP A 114 25.66 -7.23 -17.39
N GLY A 115 25.35 -7.84 -16.24
CA GLY A 115 26.13 -7.65 -15.01
C GLY A 115 25.92 -6.31 -14.29
N GLY A 116 25.03 -5.45 -14.77
CA GLY A 116 24.73 -4.14 -14.21
C GLY A 116 23.32 -4.02 -13.62
N THR A 117 23.00 -2.83 -13.12
CA THR A 117 21.67 -2.48 -12.61
C THR A 117 21.31 -1.08 -13.06
N ALA A 118 20.06 -0.89 -13.50
CA ALA A 118 19.45 0.40 -13.75
C ALA A 118 17.98 0.28 -13.35
N ALA A 119 17.63 0.84 -12.19
CA ALA A 119 16.35 0.64 -11.56
C ALA A 119 15.84 1.92 -10.86
N ILE A 120 14.52 2.06 -10.80
CA ILE A 120 13.85 2.94 -9.84
C ILE A 120 13.24 2.06 -8.76
N GLN A 121 13.68 2.22 -7.53
CA GLN A 121 13.15 1.50 -6.37
C GLN A 121 12.21 2.42 -5.58
N ILE A 122 10.98 1.98 -5.40
CA ILE A 122 9.95 2.63 -4.61
C ILE A 122 9.83 1.87 -3.29
N THR A 123 10.03 2.55 -2.17
CA THR A 123 9.90 2.00 -0.82
C THR A 123 8.76 2.75 -0.09
N PRO A 124 7.51 2.27 -0.21
CA PRO A 124 6.37 2.89 0.46
C PRO A 124 6.59 2.98 1.97
N LYS A 125 6.23 4.13 2.58
CA LYS A 125 6.32 4.28 4.04
C LYS A 125 5.57 3.15 4.74
N GLU A 126 6.22 2.50 5.69
CA GLU A 126 5.54 1.51 6.52
C GLU A 126 4.48 2.20 7.39
N VAL A 127 3.40 1.48 7.64
CA VAL A 127 2.41 1.92 8.61
C VAL A 127 3.02 1.76 10.01
N PRO A 128 2.98 2.77 10.88
CA PRO A 128 3.55 2.66 12.22
C PRO A 128 3.02 1.43 12.96
N SER A 129 3.92 0.68 13.60
CA SER A 129 3.57 -0.47 14.45
C SER A 129 2.93 -0.04 15.77
N ALA A 130 3.22 1.17 16.24
CA ALA A 130 2.60 1.79 17.40
C ALA A 130 1.87 3.06 16.98
N TRP A 131 0.58 3.12 17.33
CA TRP A 131 -0.25 4.28 17.05
C TRP A 131 -0.50 5.10 18.31
N PRO A 132 -0.70 6.42 18.19
CA PRO A 132 -1.17 7.21 19.31
C PRO A 132 -2.53 6.69 19.81
N TRP A 133 -2.85 6.93 21.08
CA TRP A 133 -4.07 6.44 21.75
C TRP A 133 -5.39 6.81 21.05
N TRP A 134 -5.39 7.85 20.22
CA TRP A 134 -6.54 8.32 19.43
C TRP A 134 -6.66 7.67 18.04
N ALA A 135 -5.73 6.82 17.63
CA ALA A 135 -5.78 6.12 16.35
C ALA A 135 -6.77 4.95 16.34
N PRO A 136 -7.14 4.44 15.14
CA PRO A 136 -8.05 3.30 15.01
C PRO A 136 -7.44 2.03 15.63
N LEU A 137 -8.17 1.39 16.53
CA LEU A 137 -7.71 0.20 17.27
C LEU A 137 -7.68 -1.07 16.42
N GLY A 138 -8.42 -1.12 15.32
CA GLY A 138 -8.46 -2.23 14.37
C GLY A 138 -7.68 -1.95 13.08
N ALA A 139 -6.80 -0.95 13.06
CA ALA A 139 -6.01 -0.60 11.87
C ALA A 139 -5.09 -1.74 11.40
N ASP A 140 -4.64 -2.57 12.32
CA ASP A 140 -3.82 -3.77 12.12
C ASP A 140 -4.58 -4.87 11.36
N LYS A 141 -5.91 -4.90 11.46
CA LYS A 141 -6.78 -5.89 10.80
C LYS A 141 -7.17 -5.50 9.38
N LEU A 142 -6.86 -4.28 8.97
CA LEU A 142 -7.12 -3.83 7.62
C LEU A 142 -6.18 -4.55 6.67
N LEU A 143 -6.74 -5.19 5.64
CA LEU A 143 -5.98 -5.70 4.52
C LEU A 143 -5.44 -4.51 3.71
N ARG A 144 -4.50 -4.77 2.82
CA ARG A 144 -3.96 -3.75 1.91
C ARG A 144 -4.17 -4.19 0.47
N SER A 145 -4.75 -3.26 -0.30
CA SER A 145 -4.75 -3.30 -1.75
C SER A 145 -3.62 -2.40 -2.24
N HIS A 146 -2.81 -2.93 -3.14
CA HIS A 146 -1.71 -2.21 -3.76
C HIS A 146 -1.97 -2.12 -5.25
N ARG A 147 -1.66 -0.97 -5.86
CA ARG A 147 -1.73 -0.79 -7.30
C ARG A 147 -0.54 0.02 -7.76
N LEU A 148 0.25 -0.55 -8.67
CA LEU A 148 1.31 0.10 -9.40
C LEU A 148 0.90 0.20 -10.86
N THR A 149 0.86 1.42 -11.38
CA THR A 149 0.70 1.69 -12.81
C THR A 149 1.96 2.35 -13.33
N ILE A 150 2.51 1.88 -14.44
CA ILE A 150 3.61 2.56 -15.14
C ILE A 150 3.27 2.73 -16.60
N ASP A 151 3.71 3.83 -17.18
CA ASP A 151 3.69 4.05 -18.63
C ASP A 151 5.12 3.96 -19.15
N ALA A 152 5.40 2.87 -19.87
CA ALA A 152 6.75 2.53 -20.26
C ALA A 152 6.82 1.93 -21.68
N LEU A 153 7.84 2.35 -22.43
CA LEU A 153 8.32 1.64 -23.62
C LEU A 153 9.45 0.71 -23.20
N THR A 154 9.34 -0.55 -23.59
CA THR A 154 10.31 -1.59 -23.24
C THR A 154 10.91 -2.20 -24.49
N GLN A 155 12.24 -2.30 -24.56
CA GLN A 155 12.93 -2.99 -25.66
C GLN A 155 13.95 -3.96 -25.09
N ARG A 156 13.69 -5.26 -25.27
CA ARG A 156 14.58 -6.33 -24.81
C ARG A 156 15.79 -6.48 -25.74
N THR A 157 16.99 -6.67 -25.17
CA THR A 157 18.22 -6.96 -25.94
C THR A 157 18.93 -8.25 -25.52
N ALA A 158 18.57 -8.83 -24.36
CA ALA A 158 19.04 -10.15 -23.90
C ALA A 158 17.85 -11.11 -23.73
N PRO A 159 18.01 -12.40 -23.39
CA PRO A 159 16.88 -13.33 -23.22
C PRO A 159 15.77 -12.83 -22.28
N TYR A 160 16.12 -12.07 -21.25
CA TYR A 160 15.19 -11.51 -20.28
C TYR A 160 15.31 -9.98 -20.14
N LEU A 161 14.21 -9.32 -19.81
CA LEU A 161 14.18 -7.93 -19.32
C LEU A 161 13.21 -7.85 -18.14
N VAL A 162 13.67 -7.50 -16.94
CA VAL A 162 12.75 -7.29 -15.80
C VAL A 162 12.10 -5.92 -15.91
N VAL A 163 10.78 -5.90 -16.01
CA VAL A 163 9.99 -4.66 -16.05
C VAL A 163 9.64 -4.23 -14.63
N MET A 164 9.20 -5.17 -13.80
CA MET A 164 8.81 -4.93 -12.41
C MET A 164 9.28 -6.07 -11.51
N ASN A 165 9.65 -5.74 -10.27
CA ASN A 165 9.97 -6.71 -9.23
C ASN A 165 9.47 -6.21 -7.88
N SER A 166 8.90 -7.09 -7.06
CA SER A 166 8.55 -6.79 -5.67
C SER A 166 8.51 -8.06 -4.83
N GLY A 167 9.51 -8.23 -3.96
CA GLY A 167 9.64 -9.43 -3.13
C GLY A 167 9.81 -10.69 -3.97
N LYS A 168 8.82 -11.59 -3.92
CA LYS A 168 8.78 -12.83 -4.72
C LYS A 168 8.03 -12.68 -6.06
N LEU A 169 7.44 -11.52 -6.32
CA LEU A 169 6.71 -11.23 -7.55
C LEU A 169 7.64 -10.55 -8.56
N ARG A 170 7.73 -11.11 -9.76
CA ARG A 170 8.57 -10.56 -10.84
C ARG A 170 7.83 -10.63 -12.16
N VAL A 171 7.90 -9.54 -12.94
CA VAL A 171 7.35 -9.43 -14.29
C VAL A 171 8.50 -9.17 -15.25
N GLN A 172 8.67 -10.07 -16.21
CA GLN A 172 9.77 -10.04 -17.18
C GLN A 172 9.27 -10.19 -18.60
N LEU A 173 9.98 -9.57 -19.54
CA LEU A 173 9.84 -9.87 -20.96
C LEU A 173 10.84 -10.96 -21.34
N THR A 174 10.38 -11.91 -22.15
CA THR A 174 11.15 -13.04 -22.64
C THR A 174 11.03 -13.14 -24.16
N VAL A 175 11.70 -14.12 -24.77
CA VAL A 175 11.50 -14.47 -26.18
C VAL A 175 10.08 -14.99 -26.48
N ALA A 176 9.41 -15.61 -25.50
CA ALA A 176 8.10 -16.25 -25.68
C ALA A 176 6.91 -15.33 -25.33
N GLY A 177 7.18 -14.17 -24.74
CA GLY A 177 6.17 -13.22 -24.27
C GLY A 177 6.50 -12.68 -22.89
N ILE A 178 5.47 -12.45 -22.08
CA ILE A 178 5.60 -11.95 -20.71
C ILE A 178 5.63 -13.12 -19.74
N MET A 179 6.66 -13.17 -18.91
CA MET A 179 6.79 -14.12 -17.82
C MET A 179 6.49 -13.44 -16.49
N VAL A 180 5.55 -14.01 -15.74
CA VAL A 180 5.24 -13.60 -14.37
C VAL A 180 5.65 -14.73 -13.44
N THR A 181 6.53 -14.40 -12.51
CA THR A 181 6.97 -15.26 -11.42
C THR A 181 6.30 -14.78 -10.16
N ALA A 182 5.48 -15.61 -9.51
CA ALA A 182 4.73 -15.25 -8.31
C ALA A 182 4.60 -16.44 -7.37
N PRO A 183 4.49 -16.24 -6.04
CA PRO A 183 4.13 -17.32 -5.14
C PRO A 183 2.77 -17.92 -5.53
N ASP A 184 2.55 -19.17 -5.21
CA ASP A 184 1.27 -19.87 -5.31
C ASP A 184 0.54 -19.85 -3.95
N GLY A 185 -0.62 -20.50 -3.86
CA GLY A 185 -1.39 -20.59 -2.61
C GLY A 185 -0.68 -21.33 -1.47
N ARG A 186 0.47 -21.98 -1.73
CA ARG A 186 1.32 -22.66 -0.74
C ARG A 186 2.56 -21.83 -0.38
N GLY A 187 2.81 -20.73 -1.09
CA GLY A 187 3.98 -19.86 -0.92
C GLY A 187 5.19 -20.27 -1.75
N ASP A 188 5.06 -21.31 -2.58
CA ASP A 188 6.06 -21.77 -3.54
C ASP A 188 6.02 -20.87 -4.78
N VAL A 189 7.16 -20.60 -5.39
CA VAL A 189 7.22 -19.68 -6.53
C VAL A 189 6.88 -20.45 -7.81
N SER A 190 5.89 -19.95 -8.55
CA SER A 190 5.46 -20.49 -9.85
C SER A 190 5.70 -19.47 -10.96
N GLU A 191 6.02 -19.98 -12.15
CA GLU A 191 6.25 -19.17 -13.34
C GLU A 191 5.11 -19.40 -14.33
N LYS A 192 4.60 -18.32 -14.92
CA LYS A 192 3.60 -18.37 -15.99
C LYS A 192 4.02 -17.45 -17.11
N THR A 193 4.07 -18.01 -18.32
CA THR A 193 4.36 -17.25 -19.54
C THR A 193 3.08 -17.00 -20.32
N MET A 194 2.88 -15.76 -20.75
CA MET A 194 1.76 -15.32 -21.58
C MET A 194 2.30 -14.75 -22.89
N THR A 195 1.83 -15.30 -24.00
CA THR A 195 2.14 -14.77 -25.33
C THR A 195 1.29 -13.54 -25.60
N THR A 196 1.92 -12.38 -25.81
CA THR A 196 1.23 -11.13 -26.17
C THR A 196 2.08 -10.32 -27.16
N PRO A 197 1.47 -9.64 -28.15
CA PRO A 197 2.22 -8.86 -29.14
C PRO A 197 2.87 -7.58 -28.57
N VAL A 198 2.40 -7.11 -27.41
CA VAL A 198 2.87 -5.89 -26.72
C VAL A 198 4.39 -5.91 -26.44
N VAL A 199 5.00 -7.09 -26.35
CA VAL A 199 6.44 -7.23 -26.08
C VAL A 199 7.31 -6.81 -27.27
N THR A 200 6.73 -6.59 -28.46
CA THR A 200 7.48 -6.51 -29.72
C THR A 200 7.14 -5.33 -30.63
N ASP A 201 6.12 -4.54 -30.32
CA ASP A 201 5.67 -3.46 -31.22
C ASP A 201 6.49 -2.15 -31.07
N GLY A 202 7.41 -2.10 -30.11
CA GLY A 202 8.25 -0.93 -29.85
C GLY A 202 7.48 0.29 -29.35
N SER A 203 6.25 0.12 -28.87
CA SER A 203 5.40 1.18 -28.39
C SER A 203 5.45 1.32 -26.87
N SER A 204 4.96 2.45 -26.37
CA SER A 204 4.74 2.64 -24.94
C SER A 204 3.41 2.01 -24.55
N HIS A 205 3.42 1.26 -23.45
CA HIS A 205 2.22 0.62 -22.90
C HIS A 205 2.02 1.00 -21.45
N GLN A 206 0.76 0.96 -21.04
CA GLN A 206 0.39 1.10 -19.63
C GLN A 206 0.38 -0.28 -18.98
N TRP A 207 1.25 -0.48 -18.00
CA TRP A 207 1.31 -1.70 -17.20
C TRP A 207 0.67 -1.43 -15.84
N GLU A 208 -0.31 -2.24 -15.46
CA GLU A 208 -0.95 -2.16 -14.13
C GLU A 208 -0.74 -3.48 -13.40
N LEU A 209 -0.01 -3.42 -12.28
CA LEU A 209 0.09 -4.51 -11.32
C LEU A 209 -0.78 -4.18 -10.10
N ALA A 210 -1.78 -5.01 -9.84
CA ALA A 210 -2.67 -4.89 -8.69
C ALA A 210 -2.53 -6.10 -7.77
N ALA A 211 -2.36 -5.86 -6.47
CA ALA A 211 -2.44 -6.89 -5.44
C ALA A 211 -3.55 -6.53 -4.46
N GLU A 212 -4.72 -7.09 -4.70
CA GLU A 212 -5.91 -6.92 -3.89
C GLU A 212 -5.96 -7.95 -2.75
N PRO A 213 -6.86 -7.78 -1.75
CA PRO A 213 -7.08 -8.77 -0.69
C PRO A 213 -7.32 -10.21 -1.16
N THR A 214 -7.89 -10.40 -2.35
CA THR A 214 -8.35 -11.72 -2.81
C THR A 214 -7.62 -12.21 -4.06
N PHE A 215 -7.00 -11.33 -4.84
CA PHE A 215 -6.27 -11.70 -6.06
C PHE A 215 -5.08 -10.77 -6.31
N THR A 216 -4.15 -11.25 -7.12
CA THR A 216 -3.09 -10.44 -7.73
C THR A 216 -3.26 -10.52 -9.24
N SER A 217 -3.22 -9.39 -9.93
CA SER A 217 -3.38 -9.34 -11.39
C SER A 217 -2.42 -8.38 -12.07
N LEU A 218 -2.16 -8.66 -13.34
CA LEU A 218 -1.37 -7.84 -14.25
C LEU A 218 -2.24 -7.51 -15.46
N LYS A 219 -2.34 -6.21 -15.76
CA LYS A 219 -3.01 -5.69 -16.94
C LYS A 219 -2.04 -4.90 -17.81
N ILE A 220 -2.32 -4.90 -19.09
CA ILE A 220 -1.62 -4.09 -20.09
C ILE A 220 -2.66 -3.38 -20.94
N ASP A 221 -2.55 -2.07 -21.03
CA ASP A 221 -3.50 -1.19 -21.74
C ASP A 221 -4.96 -1.48 -21.35
N GLY A 222 -5.17 -1.72 -20.05
CA GLY A 222 -6.47 -2.06 -19.47
C GLY A 222 -6.92 -3.51 -19.65
N SER A 223 -6.24 -4.31 -20.47
CA SER A 223 -6.56 -5.74 -20.68
C SER A 223 -5.85 -6.61 -19.65
N GLU A 224 -6.61 -7.41 -18.90
CA GLU A 224 -6.03 -8.37 -17.96
C GLU A 224 -5.39 -9.55 -18.70
N ILE A 225 -4.10 -9.78 -18.46
CA ILE A 225 -3.33 -10.86 -19.09
C ILE A 225 -2.95 -11.95 -18.09
N TRP A 226 -3.02 -11.66 -16.80
CA TRP A 226 -2.69 -12.60 -15.74
C TRP A 226 -3.43 -12.24 -14.45
N SER A 227 -3.94 -13.25 -13.77
CA SER A 227 -4.60 -13.13 -12.48
C SER A 227 -4.50 -14.45 -11.73
N VAL A 228 -4.29 -14.38 -10.42
CA VAL A 228 -4.25 -15.53 -9.49
C VAL A 228 -4.91 -15.16 -8.17
N PRO A 229 -5.49 -16.12 -7.42
CA PRO A 229 -5.87 -15.90 -6.02
C PRO A 229 -4.68 -15.35 -5.23
N ARG A 230 -4.93 -14.48 -4.24
CA ARG A 230 -3.88 -13.75 -3.52
C ARG A 230 -2.84 -14.72 -2.96
N SER A 231 -1.70 -14.72 -3.60
CA SER A 231 -0.51 -15.50 -3.23
C SER A 231 0.74 -14.64 -3.21
N ALA A 232 0.75 -13.54 -3.98
CA ALA A 232 1.80 -12.54 -4.00
C ALA A 232 1.42 -11.32 -3.17
N GLU A 233 2.17 -11.04 -2.11
CA GLU A 233 2.19 -9.70 -1.53
C GLU A 233 3.17 -8.83 -2.31
N ILE A 234 2.78 -7.59 -2.62
CA ILE A 234 3.76 -6.57 -3.02
C ILE A 234 4.64 -6.34 -1.80
N GLY A 235 5.92 -6.67 -1.94
CA GLY A 235 6.92 -6.57 -0.89
C GLY A 235 7.15 -5.14 -0.42
N LYS A 236 8.05 -4.99 0.55
CA LYS A 236 8.40 -3.69 1.14
C LYS A 236 8.96 -2.68 0.13
N ALA A 237 9.55 -3.18 -0.96
CA ALA A 237 10.07 -2.38 -2.05
C ALA A 237 9.50 -2.88 -3.38
N ILE A 238 9.34 -1.96 -4.32
CA ILE A 238 8.90 -2.17 -5.69
C ILE A 238 9.98 -1.60 -6.59
N THR A 239 10.49 -2.41 -7.50
CA THR A 239 11.55 -2.02 -8.41
C THR A 239 10.98 -1.98 -9.82
N ILE A 240 11.15 -0.85 -10.51
CA ILE A 240 10.85 -0.66 -11.93
C ILE A 240 12.17 -0.72 -12.69
N GLY A 241 12.29 -1.68 -13.59
CA GLY A 241 13.56 -2.04 -14.22
C GLY A 241 14.51 -2.74 -13.27
N ASP A 242 15.05 -3.89 -13.67
CA ASP A 242 16.22 -4.48 -13.03
C ASP A 242 16.96 -5.44 -13.99
N ALA A 243 18.28 -5.35 -14.09
CA ALA A 243 19.08 -6.39 -14.77
C ALA A 243 19.54 -7.47 -13.80
N SER A 244 19.25 -7.31 -12.49
CA SER A 244 19.60 -8.21 -11.40
C SER A 244 21.09 -8.57 -11.31
N GLY A 245 21.96 -7.86 -12.04
CA GLY A 245 23.37 -8.20 -12.19
C GLY A 245 23.62 -9.51 -12.95
N ASP A 246 22.61 -10.09 -13.60
CA ASP A 246 22.73 -11.32 -14.39
C ASP A 246 23.09 -10.98 -15.85
N ARG A 247 23.78 -11.89 -16.53
CA ARG A 247 24.15 -11.75 -17.95
C ARG A 247 23.00 -12.10 -18.89
N GLU A 248 21.98 -12.81 -18.42
CA GLU A 248 20.82 -13.13 -19.24
C GLU A 248 19.80 -11.98 -19.34
N HIS A 249 20.03 -10.89 -18.61
CA HIS A 249 19.14 -9.75 -18.50
C HIS A 249 19.70 -8.51 -19.17
N GLY A 250 18.89 -7.92 -20.05
CA GLY A 250 19.31 -6.75 -20.80
C GLY A 250 18.21 -6.15 -21.67
N GLY A 251 18.24 -4.83 -21.80
CA GLY A 251 17.30 -4.08 -22.60
C GLY A 251 17.24 -2.62 -22.20
N THR A 252 16.21 -1.93 -22.68
CA THR A 252 15.91 -0.57 -22.31
C THR A 252 14.48 -0.45 -21.80
N ILE A 253 14.29 0.41 -20.81
CA ILE A 253 12.98 0.84 -20.35
C ILE A 253 12.98 2.36 -20.39
N LYS A 254 12.10 2.94 -21.19
CA LYS A 254 11.83 4.37 -21.20
C LYS A 254 10.57 4.60 -20.39
N LEU A 255 10.73 5.12 -19.18
CA LEU A 255 9.63 5.34 -18.24
C LEU A 255 9.16 6.80 -18.31
N THR A 256 7.88 7.00 -18.55
CA THR A 256 7.26 8.34 -18.65
C THR A 256 6.57 8.74 -17.35
N GLU A 257 5.85 7.80 -16.75
CA GLU A 257 5.06 8.02 -15.53
C GLU A 257 5.03 6.74 -14.70
N PHE A 258 4.98 6.89 -13.38
CA PHE A 258 4.50 5.83 -12.49
C PHE A 258 3.52 6.38 -11.46
N ARG A 259 2.58 5.53 -11.06
CA ARG A 259 1.62 5.79 -9.98
C ARG A 259 1.58 4.58 -9.08
N TYR A 260 1.75 4.81 -7.79
CA TYR A 260 1.62 3.76 -6.79
C TYR A 260 0.62 4.19 -5.73
N SER A 261 -0.35 3.34 -5.45
CA SER A 261 -1.32 3.55 -4.38
C SER A 261 -1.39 2.33 -3.48
N ARG A 262 -1.51 2.58 -2.18
CA ARG A 262 -1.79 1.58 -1.17
C ARG A 262 -3.01 2.00 -0.37
N LEU A 263 -4.04 1.17 -0.42
CA LEU A 263 -5.36 1.42 0.13
C LEU A 263 -5.66 0.42 1.26
N PRO A 264 -6.09 0.90 2.44
CA PRO A 264 -6.65 0.02 3.45
C PRO A 264 -7.99 -0.56 2.98
N VAL A 265 -8.14 -1.87 3.05
CA VAL A 265 -9.38 -2.57 2.71
C VAL A 265 -9.89 -3.33 3.91
N ARG A 266 -11.19 -3.20 4.19
CA ARG A 266 -11.82 -3.98 5.26
C ARG A 266 -11.86 -5.45 4.86
N PRO A 267 -11.52 -6.38 5.76
CA PRO A 267 -11.72 -7.80 5.48
C PRO A 267 -13.22 -8.05 5.20
N PRO A 268 -13.54 -9.00 4.32
CA PRO A 268 -14.93 -9.39 4.08
C PRO A 268 -15.58 -9.78 5.41
N LYS A 269 -16.87 -9.40 5.59
CA LYS A 269 -17.63 -9.82 6.76
C LYS A 269 -17.79 -11.35 6.70
N SER A 270 -17.17 -12.05 7.63
CA SER A 270 -17.39 -13.49 7.88
C SER A 270 -18.79 -13.75 8.40
#